data_AF-A0A2I0R0V7-F1
#
_entry.id   AF-A0A2I0R0V7-F1
#
_cell.length_a   1.000
_cell.length_b   1.000
_cell.length_c   1.000
_cell.angle_alpha   90.00
_cell.angle_beta   90.00
_cell.angle_gamma   90.00
#
_symmetry.space_group_name_H-M   'P 1'
#
loop_
_entity.id
_entity.type
_entity.pdbx_description
1 polymer ?
#
loop_
_entity_poly.entity_id
_entity_poly.type
_entity_poly.pdbx_seq_one_letter_code
_entity_poly.pdbx_strand_id
1 'polypeptide(L)'
;MYMKLTTIILSVGLLVGASTAIGQEPVQIAPQEAPSNDVSNEELEKFAKIYTEVQSESQEMQSEAVTIIESEGMDVDRFNEVANAQNNPSAEVEVKEGEKEKIQAISVKIQKLQQAFQGRVQEMIKKRGLTVQRYQEVYQAIQQDQELQQKLGKMIQG
;
A
#
# COMPACT_ATOMS: atom_id res chain seq x y z
N MET A 1 1.58 -16.08 -12.89
CA MET A 1 2.16 -14.79 -13.28
C MET A 1 2.53 -14.07 -11.99
N TYR A 2 3.81 -14.14 -11.58
CA TYR A 2 4.26 -13.52 -10.32
C TYR A 2 4.54 -12.05 -10.57
N MET A 3 3.75 -11.18 -9.97
CA MET A 3 3.96 -9.74 -10.01
C MET A 3 5.26 -9.44 -9.25
N LYS A 4 6.28 -8.98 -9.98
CA LYS A 4 7.56 -8.56 -9.41
C LYS A 4 7.27 -7.39 -8.47
N LEU A 5 7.57 -7.58 -7.18
CA LEU A 5 7.57 -6.51 -6.19
C LEU A 5 8.43 -5.38 -6.73
N THR A 6 7.80 -4.26 -7.07
CA THR A 6 8.51 -3.02 -7.39
C THR A 6 9.19 -2.58 -6.12
N THR A 7 10.43 -3.01 -5.96
CA THR A 7 11.37 -2.53 -4.96
C THR A 7 11.44 -1.01 -5.14
N ILE A 8 10.77 -0.27 -4.26
CA ILE A 8 11.19 1.10 -3.99
C ILE A 8 12.54 0.92 -3.30
N ILE A 9 13.60 0.95 -4.11
CA ILE A 9 14.96 1.09 -3.64
C ILE A 9 14.97 2.47 -2.97
N LEU A 10 14.76 2.50 -1.66
CA LEU A 10 15.12 3.64 -0.86
C LEU A 10 16.65 3.66 -0.89
N SER A 11 17.20 4.31 -1.90
CA SER A 11 18.63 4.52 -2.07
C SER A 11 19.11 5.37 -0.89
N VAL A 12 19.40 4.73 0.23
CA VAL A 12 20.21 5.34 1.28
C VAL A 12 21.60 5.46 0.66
N GLY A 13 21.87 6.64 0.11
CA GLY A 13 23.18 7.00 -0.38
C GLY A 13 24.16 6.91 0.77
N LEU A 14 24.95 5.83 0.78
CA LEU A 14 26.18 5.78 1.56
C LEU A 14 27.18 6.73 0.89
N LEU A 15 27.02 8.03 1.12
CA LEU A 15 28.06 9.02 0.86
C LEU A 15 29.09 8.90 1.98
N VAL A 16 30.04 7.97 1.82
CA VAL A 16 31.30 8.01 2.56
C VAL A 16 32.11 9.17 1.97
N GLY A 17 32.36 10.18 2.81
CA GLY A 17 32.87 11.47 2.42
C GLY A 17 34.33 11.49 1.97
N ALA A 18 34.64 12.51 1.18
CA ALA A 18 35.96 13.13 1.11
C ALA A 18 35.79 14.65 1.19
N SER A 19 36.06 15.17 2.40
CA SER A 19 36.52 16.50 2.79
C SER A 19 36.41 17.66 1.78
N THR A 20 35.59 18.66 2.08
CA THR A 20 36.04 20.06 2.21
C THR A 20 35.09 20.84 3.13
N ALA A 21 35.66 21.71 3.95
CA ALA A 21 35.03 22.42 5.04
C ALA A 21 34.22 23.65 4.56
N ILE A 22 32.90 23.66 4.75
CA ILE A 22 32.05 24.86 4.87
C ILE A 22 30.91 24.51 5.86
N GLY A 23 30.63 25.40 6.81
CA GLY A 23 29.72 25.15 7.93
C GLY A 23 28.29 24.79 7.50
N GLN A 24 27.85 23.60 7.93
CA GLN A 24 26.45 23.22 8.04
C GLN A 24 26.33 22.53 9.40
N GLU A 25 25.42 23.01 10.25
CA GLU A 25 25.06 22.31 11.47
C GLU A 25 24.64 20.88 11.08
N PRO A 26 25.19 19.83 11.72
CA PRO A 26 24.76 18.48 11.44
C PRO A 26 23.28 18.37 11.80
N VAL A 27 22.42 18.18 10.81
CA VAL A 27 21.07 17.68 11.01
C VAL A 27 21.24 16.31 11.65
N GLN A 28 21.16 16.25 12.98
CA GLN A 28 21.01 15.02 13.72
C GLN A 28 19.66 14.43 13.31
N ILE A 29 19.69 13.52 12.35
CA ILE A 29 18.61 12.56 12.17
C ILE A 29 18.64 11.73 13.45
N ALA A 30 17.69 11.97 14.35
CA ALA A 30 17.52 11.13 15.53
C ALA A 30 17.47 9.66 15.08
N PRO A 31 18.23 8.75 15.71
CA PRO A 31 18.08 7.33 15.44
C PRO A 31 16.61 6.98 15.68
N GLN A 32 15.90 6.69 14.60
CA GLN A 32 14.60 6.05 14.73
C GLN A 32 14.92 4.69 15.34
N GLU A 33 14.53 4.51 16.61
CA GLU A 33 14.73 3.25 17.33
C GLU A 33 14.28 2.12 16.40
N ALA A 34 15.19 1.17 16.13
CA ALA A 34 14.82 -0.02 15.40
C ALA A 34 13.61 -0.63 16.12
N PRO A 35 12.49 -0.87 15.42
CA PRO A 35 11.32 -1.43 16.06
C PRO A 35 11.74 -2.70 16.78
N SER A 36 11.28 -2.87 18.02
CA SER A 36 11.55 -4.10 18.76
C SER A 36 11.12 -5.27 17.88
N ASN A 37 12.11 -6.08 17.45
CA ASN A 37 11.91 -7.27 16.61
C ASN A 37 11.14 -8.38 17.35
N ASP A 38 10.77 -8.15 18.60
CA ASP A 38 10.00 -9.09 19.39
C ASP A 38 8.51 -8.99 19.01
N VAL A 39 8.12 -9.77 18.00
CA VAL A 39 6.73 -10.00 17.63
C VAL A 39 6.23 -11.22 18.40
N SER A 40 5.27 -11.00 19.30
CA SER A 40 4.66 -12.11 20.03
C SER A 40 3.75 -12.96 19.13
N ASN A 41 3.51 -14.23 19.53
CA ASN A 41 2.56 -15.09 18.83
C ASN A 41 1.15 -14.47 18.80
N GLU A 42 0.73 -13.79 19.88
CA GLU A 42 -0.58 -13.14 19.95
C GLU A 42 -0.69 -11.97 18.94
N GLU A 43 0.36 -11.17 18.81
CA GLU A 43 0.42 -10.09 17.80
C GLU A 43 0.43 -10.66 16.39
N LEU A 44 1.14 -11.76 16.15
CA LEU A 44 1.18 -12.43 14.87
C LEU A 44 -0.19 -13.04 14.50
N GLU A 45 -0.92 -13.61 15.46
CA GLU A 45 -2.28 -14.10 15.26
C GLU A 45 -3.28 -12.96 14.96
N LYS A 46 -3.19 -11.85 15.70
CA LYS A 46 -3.99 -10.64 15.41
C LYS A 46 -3.69 -10.12 14.02
N PHE A 47 -2.41 -10.06 13.66
CA PHE A 47 -1.95 -9.66 12.33
C PHE A 47 -2.52 -10.58 11.25
N ALA A 48 -2.43 -11.91 11.41
CA ALA A 48 -2.96 -12.89 10.44
C ALA A 48 -4.46 -12.70 10.17
N LYS A 49 -5.24 -12.46 11.24
CA LYS A 49 -6.68 -12.21 11.14
C LYS A 49 -6.99 -10.90 10.43
N ILE A 50 -6.30 -9.81 10.77
CA ILE A 50 -6.43 -8.52 10.08
C ILE A 50 -6.06 -8.70 8.60
N TYR A 51 -4.92 -9.32 8.33
CA TYR A 51 -4.43 -9.52 6.97
C TYR A 51 -5.45 -10.25 6.09
N THR A 52 -6.06 -11.31 6.62
CA THR A 52 -7.08 -12.09 5.89
C THR A 52 -8.36 -11.29 5.65
N GLU A 53 -8.82 -10.52 6.63
CA GLU A 53 -9.99 -9.62 6.48
C GLU A 53 -9.72 -8.51 5.46
N VAL A 54 -8.53 -7.89 5.52
CA VAL A 54 -8.09 -6.86 4.58
C VAL A 54 -8.01 -7.41 3.15
N GLN A 55 -7.58 -8.67 2.98
CA GLN A 55 -7.58 -9.33 1.67
C GLN A 55 -9.00 -9.49 1.10
N SER A 56 -9.96 -9.91 1.93
CA SER A 56 -11.37 -10.04 1.51
C SER A 56 -11.95 -8.67 1.12
N GLU A 57 -11.77 -7.67 1.97
CA GLU A 57 -12.25 -6.31 1.73
C GLU A 57 -11.58 -5.65 0.52
N SER A 58 -10.33 -6.00 0.23
CA SER A 58 -9.63 -5.56 -0.98
C SER A 58 -10.25 -6.15 -2.24
N GLN A 59 -10.72 -7.41 -2.21
CA GLN A 59 -11.42 -8.02 -3.34
C GLN A 59 -12.78 -7.37 -3.56
N GLU A 60 -13.53 -7.10 -2.49
CA GLU A 60 -14.80 -6.36 -2.57
C GLU A 60 -14.61 -4.96 -3.14
N MET A 61 -13.59 -4.23 -2.66
CA MET A 61 -13.22 -2.92 -3.19
C MET A 61 -12.89 -2.97 -4.69
N GLN A 62 -12.17 -4.00 -5.17
CA GLN A 62 -11.89 -4.16 -6.59
C GLN A 62 -13.17 -4.39 -7.40
N SER A 63 -14.10 -5.21 -6.89
CA SER A 63 -15.40 -5.43 -7.54
C SER A 63 -16.22 -4.13 -7.59
N GLU A 64 -16.23 -3.35 -6.51
CA GLU A 64 -16.96 -2.08 -6.45
C GLU A 64 -16.35 -1.03 -7.39
N ALA A 65 -15.03 -1.00 -7.55
CA ALA A 65 -14.36 -0.15 -8.53
C ALA A 65 -14.77 -0.49 -9.97
N VAL A 66 -14.87 -1.78 -10.32
CA VAL A 66 -15.39 -2.21 -11.62
C VAL A 66 -16.83 -1.73 -11.82
N THR A 67 -17.70 -1.94 -10.83
CA THR A 67 -19.10 -1.47 -10.89
C THR A 67 -19.18 0.04 -11.05
N ILE A 68 -18.33 0.82 -10.38
CA ILE A 68 -18.27 2.29 -10.53
C ILE A 68 -17.96 2.65 -11.98
N ILE A 69 -16.93 2.04 -12.59
CA ILE A 69 -16.51 2.31 -13.97
C ILE A 69 -17.65 2.02 -14.96
N GLU A 70 -18.24 0.82 -14.85
CA GLU A 70 -19.34 0.39 -15.72
C GLU A 70 -20.59 1.26 -15.55
N SER A 71 -20.91 1.68 -14.31
CA SER A 71 -22.07 2.54 -14.02
C SER A 71 -21.98 3.94 -14.64
N GLU A 72 -20.75 4.44 -14.86
CA GLU A 72 -20.48 5.70 -15.54
C GLU A 72 -20.43 5.53 -17.08
N GLY A 73 -20.73 4.33 -17.58
CA GLY A 73 -20.79 4.01 -18.99
C GLY A 73 -19.42 4.04 -19.66
N MET A 74 -18.40 3.57 -18.96
CA MET A 74 -17.04 3.37 -19.47
C MET A 74 -16.65 1.90 -19.32
N ASP A 75 -15.93 1.38 -20.31
CA ASP A 75 -15.34 0.06 -20.24
C ASP A 75 -14.11 0.06 -19.32
N VAL A 76 -13.90 -1.04 -18.59
CA VAL A 76 -12.80 -1.15 -17.61
C VAL A 76 -11.43 -1.07 -18.29
N ASP A 77 -11.24 -1.74 -19.43
CA ASP A 77 -9.98 -1.71 -20.16
C ASP A 77 -9.72 -0.30 -20.71
N ARG A 78 -10.77 0.36 -21.21
CA ARG A 78 -10.66 1.76 -21.67
C ARG A 78 -10.31 2.72 -20.53
N PHE A 79 -10.92 2.57 -19.36
CA PHE A 79 -10.56 3.37 -18.19
C PHE A 79 -9.10 3.15 -17.80
N ASN A 80 -8.64 1.89 -17.73
CA ASN A 80 -7.26 1.54 -17.38
C ASN A 80 -6.26 2.09 -18.40
N GLU A 81 -6.55 2.01 -19.69
CA GLU A 81 -5.72 2.58 -20.75
C GLU A 81 -5.48 4.07 -20.53
N VAL A 82 -6.55 4.85 -20.35
CA VAL A 82 -6.44 6.30 -20.19
C VAL A 82 -5.83 6.67 -18.84
N ALA A 83 -6.20 5.98 -17.76
CA ALA A 83 -5.64 6.23 -16.42
C ALA A 83 -4.14 5.92 -16.34
N ASN A 84 -3.68 4.85 -16.99
CA ASN A 84 -2.25 4.53 -17.06
C ASN A 84 -1.47 5.57 -17.86
N ALA A 85 -2.05 6.08 -18.95
CA ALA A 85 -1.42 7.12 -19.73
C ALA A 85 -1.28 8.45 -18.98
N GLN A 86 -2.28 8.83 -18.17
CA GLN A 86 -2.18 10.02 -17.32
C GLN A 86 -1.02 9.96 -16.32
N ASN A 87 -0.64 8.76 -15.88
CA ASN A 87 0.47 8.55 -14.96
C ASN A 87 1.83 8.32 -15.67
N ASN A 88 1.85 8.26 -17.00
CA ASN A 88 3.04 8.05 -17.79
C ASN A 88 3.26 9.22 -18.76
N PRO A 89 4.21 10.13 -18.47
CA PRO A 89 4.50 11.29 -19.33
C PRO A 89 4.88 10.96 -20.77
N SER A 90 5.26 9.71 -21.05
CA SER A 90 5.63 9.23 -22.39
C SER A 90 4.52 8.43 -23.08
N ALA A 91 3.38 8.22 -22.43
CA ALA A 91 2.25 7.53 -23.04
C ALA A 91 1.42 8.52 -23.87
N GLU A 92 1.23 8.21 -25.14
CA GLU A 92 0.29 8.90 -26.01
C GLU A 92 -1.01 8.09 -26.05
N VAL A 93 -2.03 8.57 -25.33
CA VAL A 93 -3.39 8.04 -25.44
C VAL A 93 -4.32 9.19 -25.81
N GLU A 94 -5.03 9.01 -26.91
CA GLU A 94 -6.09 9.92 -27.32
C GLU A 94 -7.27 9.79 -26.36
N VAL A 95 -7.69 10.90 -25.75
CA VAL A 95 -8.91 10.97 -24.94
C VAL A 95 -10.04 11.43 -25.85
N LYS A 96 -11.05 10.58 -26.04
CA LYS A 96 -12.19 10.88 -26.91
C LYS A 96 -13.12 11.90 -26.24
N GLU A 97 -13.93 12.56 -27.06
CA GLU A 97 -14.93 13.51 -26.59
C GLU A 97 -15.91 12.86 -25.59
N GLY A 98 -16.13 13.50 -24.44
CA GLY A 98 -16.98 12.98 -23.36
C GLY A 98 -16.34 11.91 -22.46
N GLU A 99 -15.14 11.40 -22.77
CA GLU A 99 -14.43 10.48 -21.86
C GLU A 99 -13.84 11.22 -20.65
N LYS A 100 -13.44 12.48 -20.83
CA LYS A 100 -12.81 13.28 -19.77
C LYS A 100 -13.72 13.46 -18.56
N GLU A 101 -14.98 13.80 -18.78
CA GLU A 101 -15.98 13.99 -17.71
C GLU A 101 -16.26 12.68 -16.97
N LYS A 102 -16.40 11.57 -17.72
CA LYS A 102 -16.58 10.24 -17.14
C LYS A 102 -15.38 9.81 -16.31
N ILE A 103 -14.16 9.97 -16.83
CA ILE A 103 -12.92 9.63 -16.10
C ILE A 103 -12.82 10.44 -14.82
N GLN A 104 -13.17 11.73 -14.86
CA GLN A 104 -13.17 12.57 -13.67
C GLN A 104 -14.19 12.07 -12.63
N ALA A 105 -15.42 11.75 -13.05
CA ALA A 105 -16.46 11.22 -12.17
C ALA A 105 -16.05 9.87 -11.54
N ILE A 106 -15.54 8.94 -12.36
CA ILE A 106 -15.02 7.64 -11.92
C ILE A 106 -13.89 7.84 -10.92
N SER A 107 -12.91 8.70 -11.23
CA SER A 107 -11.75 8.95 -10.37
C SER A 107 -12.15 9.46 -8.98
N VAL A 108 -13.11 10.39 -8.92
CA VAL A 108 -13.65 10.90 -7.65
C VAL A 108 -14.34 9.80 -6.84
N LYS A 109 -15.11 8.92 -7.49
CA LYS A 109 -15.78 7.79 -6.81
C LYS A 109 -14.79 6.75 -6.31
N ILE A 110 -13.80 6.37 -7.13
CA ILE A 110 -12.72 5.45 -6.74
C ILE A 110 -11.89 6.03 -5.59
N GLN A 111 -11.58 7.33 -5.61
CA GLN A 111 -10.87 7.97 -4.51
C GLN A 111 -11.64 7.87 -3.18
N LYS A 112 -12.96 8.09 -3.20
CA LYS A 112 -13.81 7.91 -2.01
C LYS A 112 -13.83 6.45 -1.54
N LEU A 113 -13.93 5.51 -2.47
CA LEU A 113 -13.87 4.08 -2.18
C LEU A 113 -12.55 3.70 -1.49
N GLN A 114 -11.42 4.19 -1.99
CA GLN A 114 -10.10 3.98 -1.39
C GLN A 114 -10.01 4.58 0.03
N GLN A 115 -10.54 5.79 0.24
CA GLN A 115 -10.58 6.42 1.56
C GLN A 115 -11.44 5.61 2.55
N ALA A 116 -12.60 5.13 2.10
CA ALA A 116 -13.47 4.28 2.91
C ALA A 116 -12.77 2.97 3.29
N PHE A 117 -12.10 2.32 2.34
CA PHE A 117 -11.29 1.13 2.59
C PHE A 117 -10.18 1.40 3.62
N GLN A 118 -9.41 2.47 3.47
CA GLN A 118 -8.38 2.85 4.47
C GLN A 118 -8.97 3.04 5.88
N GLY A 119 -10.15 3.65 5.98
CA GLY A 119 -10.88 3.77 7.24
C GLY A 119 -11.24 2.40 7.83
N ARG A 120 -11.78 1.49 7.03
CA ARG A 120 -12.14 0.13 7.44
C ARG A 120 -10.92 -0.65 7.94
N VAL A 121 -9.78 -0.57 7.23
CA VAL A 121 -8.53 -1.20 7.68
C VAL A 121 -8.10 -0.67 9.05
N GLN A 122 -8.12 0.65 9.26
CA GLN A 122 -7.76 1.23 10.57
C GLN A 122 -8.71 0.77 11.68
N GLU A 123 -10.00 0.63 11.39
CA GLU A 123 -10.98 0.11 12.34
C GLU A 123 -10.73 -1.37 12.68
N MET A 124 -10.45 -2.22 11.68
CA MET A 124 -10.10 -3.63 11.89
C MET A 124 -8.88 -3.79 12.80
N ILE A 125 -7.84 -2.97 12.58
CA ILE A 125 -6.63 -2.95 13.41
C ILE A 125 -6.99 -2.58 14.86
N LYS A 126 -7.73 -1.48 15.06
CA LYS A 126 -8.14 -1.00 16.39
C LYS A 126 -9.02 -1.99 17.13
N LYS A 127 -10.01 -2.58 16.44
CA LYS A 127 -10.95 -3.58 17.00
C LYS A 127 -10.24 -4.80 17.56
N ARG A 128 -9.05 -5.13 17.04
CA ARG A 128 -8.23 -6.26 17.48
C ARG A 128 -7.17 -5.88 18.51
N GLY A 129 -7.24 -4.65 19.04
CA GLY A 129 -6.38 -4.16 20.11
C GLY A 129 -4.97 -3.81 19.65
N LEU A 130 -4.76 -3.56 18.36
CA LEU A 130 -3.50 -3.07 17.82
C LEU A 130 -3.61 -1.58 17.50
N THR A 131 -2.48 -0.89 17.55
CA THR A 131 -2.33 0.43 16.94
C THR A 131 -1.91 0.26 15.46
N VAL A 132 -2.19 1.26 14.63
CA VAL A 132 -1.74 1.26 13.22
C VAL A 132 -0.21 1.18 13.16
N GLN A 133 0.48 1.91 14.04
CA GLN A 133 1.93 1.88 14.16
C GLN A 133 2.44 0.47 14.48
N ARG A 134 1.88 -0.20 15.51
CA ARG A 134 2.31 -1.55 15.88
C ARG A 134 2.02 -2.56 14.78
N TYR A 135 0.89 -2.43 14.09
CA TYR A 135 0.59 -3.27 12.93
C TYR A 135 1.64 -3.13 11.81
N GLN A 136 2.11 -1.91 11.53
CA GLN A 136 3.17 -1.66 10.55
C GLN A 136 4.52 -2.22 11.00
N GLU A 137 4.87 -2.09 12.28
CA GLU A 137 6.10 -2.68 12.84
C GLU A 137 6.09 -4.21 12.74
N VAL A 138 4.96 -4.84 13.10
CA VAL A 138 4.79 -6.30 12.95
C VAL A 138 4.93 -6.70 11.49
N TYR A 139 4.33 -5.95 10.55
CA TYR A 139 4.50 -6.20 9.12
C TYR A 139 5.97 -6.12 8.68
N GLN A 140 6.70 -5.10 9.11
CA GLN A 140 8.13 -4.93 8.79
C GLN A 140 8.98 -6.06 9.36
N ALA A 141 8.70 -6.48 10.61
CA ALA A 141 9.39 -7.61 11.24
C ALA A 141 9.14 -8.91 10.47
N ILE A 142 7.89 -9.18 10.06
CA ILE A 142 7.55 -10.34 9.23
C ILE A 142 8.31 -10.29 7.89
N GLN A 143 8.47 -9.13 7.26
CA GLN A 143 9.22 -9.05 6.00
C GLN A 143 10.70 -9.40 6.15
N GLN A 144 11.29 -9.20 7.33
CA GLN A 144 12.71 -9.39 7.59
C GLN A 144 13.04 -10.74 8.24
N ASP A 145 12.06 -11.42 8.83
CA ASP A 145 12.25 -12.67 9.57
C ASP A 145 11.55 -13.85 8.89
N GLN A 146 12.34 -14.82 8.42
CA GLN A 146 11.84 -16.02 7.74
C GLN A 146 10.99 -16.93 8.66
N GLU A 147 11.31 -17.00 9.94
CA GLU A 147 10.53 -17.80 10.91
C GLU A 147 9.15 -17.18 11.11
N LEU A 148 9.07 -15.85 11.24
CA LEU A 148 7.80 -15.14 11.30
C LEU A 148 6.95 -15.33 10.03
N GLN A 149 7.58 -15.32 8.85
CA GLN A 149 6.87 -15.63 7.58
C GLN A 149 6.29 -17.03 7.59
N GLN A 150 7.06 -18.03 8.04
CA GLN A 150 6.58 -19.40 8.13
C GLN A 150 5.43 -19.55 9.13
N LYS A 151 5.54 -18.91 10.29
CA LYS A 151 4.48 -18.91 11.32
C LYS A 151 3.21 -18.24 10.80
N LEU A 152 3.33 -17.07 10.17
CA LEU A 152 2.20 -16.37 9.55
C LEU A 152 1.54 -17.25 8.49
N GLY A 153 2.33 -17.89 7.63
CA GLY A 153 1.81 -18.79 6.59
C GLY A 153 0.95 -19.92 7.17
N LYS A 154 1.39 -20.52 8.29
CA LYS A 154 0.60 -21.55 9.00
C LYS A 154 -0.69 -21.00 9.59
N MET A 155 -0.68 -19.78 10.12
CA MET A 155 -1.87 -19.13 10.69
C MET A 155 -2.91 -18.72 9.64
N ILE A 156 -2.48 -18.43 8.40
CA ILE A 156 -3.38 -18.08 7.30
C ILE A 156 -3.94 -19.33 6.60
N GLN A 157 -3.18 -20.43 6.57
CA GLN A 157 -3.57 -21.67 5.89
C GLN A 157 -4.42 -22.63 6.76
N GLY A 158 -4.38 -22.45 8.09
CA GLY A 158 -5.17 -23.24 9.05
C GLY A 158 -6.49 -22.58 9.40
#